data_AF-A0ABD6WDS9-F1
#
_entry.id   AF-A0ABD6WDS9-F1
#
_cell.length_a   1.000
_cell.length_b   1.000
_cell.length_c   1.000
_cell.angle_alpha   90.00
_cell.angle_beta   90.00
_cell.angle_gamma   90.00
#
_symmetry.space_group_name_H-M   'P 1'
#
loop_
_entity.id
_entity.type
_entity.pdbx_description
1 polymer ?
#
loop_
_entity_poly.entity_id
_entity_poly.type
_entity_poly.pdbx_seq_one_letter_code
_entity_poly.pdbx_strand_id
1 'polypeptide(L)' 'MDMSLLGTSVIAALCGAACLGIAILAVAQVLRCGLDPLRKGLWTIAVVVAPFLGSMAWFLVGRPGARA' A
#
# COMPACT_ATOMS: atom_id res chain seq x y z
N MET A 1 -0.15 30.49 -1.31
CA MET A 1 -0.42 29.06 -1.04
C MET A 1 -1.39 29.01 0.12
N ASP A 2 -2.56 28.44 -0.10
CA ASP A 2 -3.60 28.37 0.93
C ASP A 2 -3.13 27.44 2.06
N MET A 3 -3.25 27.88 3.32
CA MET A 3 -2.85 27.07 4.47
C MET A 3 -3.54 25.69 4.48
N SER A 4 -4.76 25.61 3.95
CA SER A 4 -5.51 24.35 3.79
C SER A 4 -4.82 23.38 2.82
N LEU A 5 -4.29 23.85 1.68
CA LEU A 5 -3.59 23.01 0.70
C LEU A 5 -2.28 22.45 1.26
N LEU A 6 -1.55 23.26 2.04
CA LEU A 6 -0.35 22.82 2.76
C LEU A 6 -0.70 21.72 3.77
N GLY A 7 -1.75 21.89 4.56
CA GLY A 7 -2.22 20.89 5.52
C GLY A 7 -2.55 19.55 4.86
N THR A 8 -3.34 19.58 3.78
CA THR A 8 -3.71 18.35 3.04
C THR A 8 -2.49 17.66 2.43
N SER A 9 -1.55 18.43 1.88
CA SER A 9 -0.33 17.90 1.26
C SER A 9 0.58 17.20 2.28
N VAL A 10 0.74 17.79 3.47
CA VAL A 10 1.54 17.20 4.56
C VAL A 10 0.91 15.90 5.06
N ILE A 11 -0.41 15.87 5.24
CA ILE A 11 -1.13 14.66 5.66
C ILE A 11 -0.99 13.55 4.60
N ALA A 12 -1.16 13.90 3.32
CA ALA A 12 -1.00 12.94 2.23
C ALA A 12 0.43 12.38 2.17
N ALA A 13 1.45 13.23 2.36
CA ALA A 13 2.85 12.81 2.41
C ALA A 13 3.14 11.89 3.60
N LEU A 14 2.61 12.19 4.79
CA LEU A 14 2.74 11.35 5.99
C LEU A 14 2.08 9.98 5.79
N CYS A 15 0.85 9.94 5.26
CA CYS A 15 0.17 8.68 4.96
C CYS A 15 0.93 7.87 3.89
N GLY A 16 1.42 8.52 2.84
CA GLY A 16 2.23 7.87 1.81
C GLY A 16 3.52 7.27 2.38
N ALA A 17 4.25 8.04 3.20
CA ALA A 17 5.46 7.60 3.87
C ALA A 17 5.21 6.41 4.82
N ALA A 18 4.11 6.44 5.58
CA ALA A 18 3.73 5.34 6.47
C ALA A 18 3.43 4.05 5.69
N CYS A 19 2.63 4.13 4.63
CA CYS A 19 2.37 2.99 3.75
C CYS A 19 3.66 2.38 3.20
N LEU A 20 4.57 3.23 2.72
CA LEU A 20 5.84 2.80 2.13
C LEU A 20 6.77 2.18 3.18
N GLY A 21 6.83 2.74 4.39
CA GLY A 21 7.57 2.18 5.51
C GLY A 21 7.05 0.80 5.93
N ILE A 22 5.73 0.63 6.03
CA ILE A 22 5.11 -0.67 6.36
C ILE A 22 5.44 -1.72 5.28
N ALA A 23 5.37 -1.35 4.00
CA ALA A 23 5.72 -2.25 2.90
C ALA A 23 7.19 -2.70 2.98
N ILE A 24 8.12 -1.78 3.22
CA ILE A 24 9.55 -2.10 3.39
C ILE A 24 9.76 -3.02 4.59
N LEU A 25 9.12 -2.74 5.73
CA LEU A 25 9.21 -3.59 6.92
C LEU A 25 8.67 -4.99 6.67
N ALA A 26 7.54 -5.11 5.97
CA ALA A 26 6.97 -6.40 5.61
C ALA A 26 7.91 -7.21 4.70
N VAL A 27 8.51 -6.59 3.68
CA VAL A 27 9.51 -7.25 2.83
C VAL A 27 10.74 -7.66 3.66
N ALA A 28 11.25 -6.79 4.52
CA ALA A 28 12.39 -7.10 5.39
C ALA A 28 12.09 -8.27 6.34
N GLN A 29 10.88 -8.37 6.87
CA GLN A 29 10.45 -9.50 7.69
C GLN A 29 10.37 -10.80 6.88
N VAL A 30 9.80 -10.77 5.67
CA VAL A 30 9.79 -11.93 4.76
C VAL A 30 11.22 -12.38 4.47
N LEU A 31 12.12 -11.43 4.20
CA LEU A 31 13.54 -11.69 3.92
C LEU A 31 14.32 -12.24 5.12
N ARG A 32 13.93 -11.92 6.36
CA ARG A 32 14.55 -12.45 7.58
C ARG A 32 13.94 -13.77 8.03
N CYS A 33 12.77 -14.14 7.50
CA CYS A 33 12.11 -15.38 7.85
C CYS A 33 12.89 -16.60 7.29
N GLY A 34 12.98 -17.66 8.10
CA GLY A 34 13.57 -18.96 7.74
C GLY A 34 12.67 -19.81 6.84
N LEU A 35 11.93 -19.17 5.93
CA LEU A 35 11.08 -19.83 4.96
C LEU A 35 11.91 -20.37 3.80
N ASP A 36 11.42 -21.48 3.24
CA ASP A 36 11.90 -22.02 1.97
C ASP A 36 11.91 -20.93 0.87
N PRO A 37 12.95 -20.84 0.03
CA PRO A 37 13.13 -19.74 -0.93
C PRO A 37 11.92 -19.53 -1.85
N LEU A 38 11.21 -20.60 -2.24
CA LEU A 38 10.02 -20.49 -3.08
C LEU A 38 8.87 -19.76 -2.36
N ARG A 39 8.63 -20.10 -1.09
CA ARG A 39 7.58 -19.46 -0.26
C ARG A 39 7.92 -18.01 0.04
N LYS A 40 9.20 -17.72 0.23
CA LYS A 40 9.74 -16.38 0.46
C LYS A 40 9.53 -15.46 -0.75
N GLY A 41 9.74 -15.99 -1.95
CA GLY A 41 9.43 -15.29 -3.21
C GLY A 41 7.94 -14.94 -3.31
N LEU A 42 7.06 -15.93 -3.07
CA LEU A 42 5.60 -15.72 -3.11
C LEU A 42 5.13 -14.66 -2.11
N TRP A 43 5.64 -14.67 -0.88
CA TRP A 43 5.30 -13.67 0.14
C TRP A 43 5.81 -12.28 -0.21
N THR A 44 7.01 -12.18 -0.78
CA THR A 44 7.54 -10.89 -1.27
C THR A 44 6.63 -10.31 -2.34
N ILE A 45 6.23 -11.12 -3.33
CA ILE A 45 5.31 -10.71 -4.39
C ILE A 45 3.96 -10.29 -3.79
N ALA A 46 3.41 -11.07 -2.86
CA ALA A 46 2.14 -10.75 -2.21
C ALA A 46 2.18 -9.41 -1.47
N VAL A 47 3.25 -9.13 -0.72
CA VAL A 47 3.45 -7.86 -0.02
C VAL A 47 3.55 -6.68 -0.99
N VAL A 48 4.20 -6.86 -2.14
CA VAL A 48 4.30 -5.82 -3.17
C VAL A 48 2.97 -5.59 -3.88
N VAL A 49 2.20 -6.64 -4.16
CA VAL A 49 0.94 -6.56 -4.93
C VAL A 49 -0.25 -6.12 -4.06
N ALA A 50 -0.27 -6.46 -2.77
CA ALA A 50 -1.33 -6.10 -1.82
C ALA A 50 -1.75 -4.61 -1.83
N PRO A 51 -0.84 -3.61 -1.81
CA PRO A 51 -1.24 -2.19 -1.87
C PRO A 51 -1.96 -1.81 -3.17
N PHE A 52 -1.63 -2.47 -4.29
CA PHE A 52 -2.32 -2.25 -5.56
C PHE A 52 -3.70 -2.91 -5.59
N LEU A 53 -3.84 -4.10 -4.99
CA LEU A 53 -5.12 -4.77 -4.85
C LEU A 53 -6.11 -3.94 -4.02
N GLY A 54 -5.66 -3.27 -2.96
CA GLY A 54 -6.49 -2.35 -2.19
C GLY A 54 -7.01 -1.17 -3.03
N SER A 55 -6.14 -0.59 -3.86
CA SER A 55 -6.54 0.47 -4.80
C SER A 55 -7.53 -0.03 -5.85
N MET A 56 -7.28 -1.19 -6.48
CA MET A 56 -8.20 -1.81 -7.43
C MET A 56 -9.55 -2.16 -6.80
N ALA A 57 -9.56 -2.69 -5.57
CA ALA A 57 -10.78 -3.02 -4.85
C ALA A 57 -11.62 -1.76 -4.58
N TRP A 58 -10.99 -0.62 -4.28
CA TRP A 58 -11.69 0.65 -4.14
C TRP A 58 -12.33 1.11 -5.45
N PHE A 59 -11.66 0.94 -6.59
CA PHE A 59 -12.23 1.27 -7.89
C PHE A 59 -13.39 0.35 -8.30
N LEU A 60 -13.35 -0.93 -7.91
CA LEU A 60 -14.37 -1.93 -8.25
C LEU A 60 -15.59 -1.88 -7.30
N VAL A 61 -15.37 -1.70 -6.00
CA VAL A 61 -16.43 -1.74 -4.97
C VAL A 61 -16.86 -0.35 -4.53
N GLY A 62 -15.93 0.60 -4.46
CA GLY A 62 -16.11 1.94 -3.91
C GLY A 62 -16.62 2.98 -4.90
N ARG A 63 -17.25 2.59 -6.01
CA ARG A 63 -17.90 3.53 -6.94
C ARG A 63 -19.41 3.59 -6.72
N PRO A 64 -19.92 4.26 -5.66
CA PRO A 64 -21.35 4.52 -5.52
C PRO A 64 -21.77 5.50 -6.62
N GLY A 65 -22.48 5.01 -7.64
CA GLY A 65 -23.15 5.89 -8.61
C GLY A 65 -22.74 5.76 -10.07
N ALA A 66 -22.15 4.65 -10.54
CA ALA A 66 -22.22 4.33 -11.97
C ALA A 66 -23.63 3.83 -12.36
N ARG A 67 -24.66 4.65 -12.10
CA ARG A 67 -25.98 4.51 -12.73
C ARG A 67 -25.94 5.39 -13.98
N ALA A 68 -25.82 4.73 -15.13
CA ALA A 68 -26.27 5.30 -16.39
C ALA A 68 -27.78 5.52 -16.35
#